data_AF-A0A7C6FB70-F1
#
_entry.id   AF-A0A7C6FB70-F1
#
_cell.length_a   1.000
_cell.length_b   1.000
_cell.length_c   1.000
_cell.angle_alpha   90.00
_cell.angle_beta   90.00
_cell.angle_gamma   90.00
#
_symmetry.space_group_name_H-M   'P 1'
#
loop_
_entity.id
_entity.type
_entity.pdbx_description
1 polymer ?
#
loop_
_entity_poly.entity_id
_entity_poly.type
_entity_poly.pdbx_seq_one_letter_code
_entity_poly.pdbx_strand_id
1 'polypeptide(L)'
;MILPNDNEYIIVGDVHGCIDELKILLEKQGFHCNENNLLEITPENEHKSIILLGDFIDKASEAKLAETIEFIYNNYHHLNQGRKRFYLLLGNHEEMVYRYIKKDPTLKITPKSIENKEKYYNTVALLEKNAKLKTYFLNIYDACEVWYKYT
;
A
#
# COMPACT_ATOMS: atom_id res chain seq x y z
N MET A 1 -14.24 -7.82 5.08
CA MET A 1 -15.21 -7.25 4.11
C MET A 1 -15.56 -8.27 3.01
N ILE A 2 -16.77 -8.27 2.43
CA ILE A 2 -17.15 -9.18 1.33
C ILE A 2 -16.75 -8.56 -0.01
N LEU A 3 -16.12 -9.34 -0.88
CA LEU A 3 -15.74 -8.93 -2.23
C LEU A 3 -16.92 -9.13 -3.20
N PRO A 4 -17.21 -8.17 -4.09
CA PRO A 4 -18.18 -8.37 -5.18
C PRO A 4 -17.82 -9.55 -6.08
N ASN A 5 -18.81 -10.33 -6.50
CA ASN A 5 -18.60 -11.55 -7.28
C ASN A 5 -18.52 -11.30 -8.80
N ASP A 6 -18.85 -10.10 -9.24
CA ASP A 6 -18.86 -9.67 -10.64
C ASP A 6 -17.51 -9.09 -11.09
N ASN A 7 -16.48 -9.15 -10.24
CA ASN A 7 -15.13 -8.67 -10.51
C ASN A 7 -14.16 -9.82 -10.75
N GLU A 8 -13.25 -9.63 -11.70
CA GLU A 8 -11.97 -10.35 -11.75
C GLU A 8 -10.98 -9.66 -10.80
N TYR A 9 -10.26 -10.44 -9.97
CA TYR A 9 -9.33 -9.89 -8.99
C TYR A 9 -7.87 -10.17 -9.34
N ILE A 10 -7.09 -9.11 -9.48
CA ILE A 10 -5.64 -9.15 -9.56
C ILE A 10 -5.11 -9.09 -8.13
N ILE A 11 -4.62 -10.21 -7.63
CA ILE A 11 -4.09 -10.32 -6.27
C ILE A 11 -2.57 -10.19 -6.33
N VAL A 12 -2.04 -9.14 -5.71
CA VAL A 12 -0.62 -8.81 -5.68
C VAL A 12 -0.07 -9.02 -4.28
N GLY A 13 0.99 -9.84 -4.18
CA GLY A 13 1.71 -10.06 -2.93
C GLY A 13 2.56 -8.87 -2.49
N ASP A 14 3.55 -9.15 -1.64
CA ASP A 14 4.42 -8.16 -1.01
C ASP A 14 5.11 -7.28 -2.06
N VAL A 15 4.89 -5.96 -1.97
CA VAL A 15 5.51 -4.99 -2.88
C VAL A 15 6.85 -4.50 -2.34
N HIS A 16 6.96 -4.27 -1.02
CA HIS A 16 8.20 -3.81 -0.38
C HIS A 16 8.93 -2.68 -1.12
N GLY A 17 8.16 -1.67 -1.57
CA GLY A 17 8.70 -0.54 -2.31
C GLY A 17 9.20 -0.82 -3.73
N CYS A 18 9.01 -2.03 -4.28
CA CYS A 18 9.26 -2.38 -5.69
C CYS A 18 8.17 -1.79 -6.61
N ILE A 19 8.05 -0.46 -6.60
CA ILE A 19 7.01 0.27 -7.34
C ILE A 19 7.12 0.12 -8.86
N ASP A 20 8.34 0.01 -9.40
CA ASP A 20 8.54 -0.16 -10.83
C ASP A 20 8.00 -1.53 -11.28
N GLU A 21 8.31 -2.58 -10.51
CA GLU A 21 7.80 -3.94 -10.73
C GLU A 21 6.27 -4.00 -10.55
N LEU A 22 5.72 -3.31 -9.55
CA LEU A 22 4.27 -3.19 -9.37
C LEU A 22 3.62 -2.57 -10.61
N LYS A 23 4.14 -1.45 -11.11
CA LYS A 23 3.62 -0.78 -12.30
C LYS A 23 3.70 -1.68 -13.54
N ILE A 24 4.82 -2.38 -13.75
CA ILE A 24 4.99 -3.33 -14.86
C ILE A 24 3.99 -4.51 -14.74
N LEU A 25 3.75 -5.00 -13.53
CA LEU A 25 2.78 -6.07 -13.28
C LEU A 25 1.36 -5.60 -13.63
N LEU A 26 0.97 -4.42 -13.16
CA LEU A 26 -0.36 -3.84 -13.43
C LEU A 26 -0.57 -3.53 -14.90
N GLU A 27 0.47 -3.03 -15.58
CA GLU A 27 0.46 -2.80 -17.02
C GLU A 27 0.17 -4.10 -17.79
N LYS A 28 0.82 -5.21 -17.43
CA LYS A 28 0.55 -6.53 -18.03
C LYS A 28 -0.88 -7.02 -17.81
N GLN A 29 -1.60 -6.45 -16.84
CA GLN A 29 -3.01 -6.76 -16.58
C GLN A 29 -3.98 -5.78 -17.26
N GLY A 30 -3.46 -4.82 -18.03
CA GLY A 30 -4.23 -3.80 -18.76
C GLY A 30 -4.41 -2.48 -18.01
N PHE A 31 -3.70 -2.27 -16.89
CA PHE A 31 -3.75 -1.02 -16.13
C PHE A 31 -2.53 -0.14 -16.44
N HIS A 32 -2.70 0.82 -17.35
CA HIS A 32 -1.67 1.79 -17.70
C HIS A 32 -1.78 3.06 -16.84
N CYS A 33 -0.65 3.70 -16.57
CA CYS A 33 -0.62 4.99 -15.88
C CYS A 33 -0.78 6.14 -16.88
N ASN A 34 -1.64 7.11 -16.57
CA ASN A 34 -1.68 8.38 -17.30
C ASN A 34 -0.54 9.32 -16.89
N GLU A 35 -0.51 10.53 -17.46
CA GLU A 35 0.51 11.55 -17.21
C GLU A 35 0.61 11.97 -15.72
N ASN A 36 -0.45 11.79 -14.95
CA ASN A 36 -0.49 12.08 -13.50
C ASN A 36 -0.15 10.85 -12.64
N ASN A 37 0.37 9.78 -13.24
CA ASN A 37 0.72 8.52 -12.56
C ASN A 37 -0.50 7.84 -11.89
N LEU A 38 -1.69 8.03 -12.47
CA LEU A 38 -2.94 7.38 -12.07
C LEU A 38 -3.28 6.25 -13.04
N LEU A 39 -3.74 5.13 -12.53
CA LEU A 39 -4.16 3.95 -13.27
C LEU A 39 -5.47 4.24 -14.02
N GLU A 40 -5.45 4.10 -15.34
CA GLU A 40 -6.61 4.37 -16.18
C GLU A 40 -7.61 3.20 -16.18
N ILE A 41 -8.90 3.54 -16.12
CA ILE A 41 -9.98 2.59 -16.33
C ILE A 41 -10.41 2.64 -17.80
N THR A 42 -10.28 1.51 -18.49
CA THR A 42 -10.67 1.33 -19.88
C THR A 42 -11.75 0.24 -19.98
N PRO A 43 -12.47 0.13 -21.10
CA PRO A 43 -13.39 -0.99 -21.32
C PRO A 43 -12.74 -2.37 -21.19
N GLU A 44 -11.42 -2.50 -21.44
CA GLU A 44 -10.73 -3.79 -21.30
C GLU A 44 -10.44 -4.17 -19.84
N ASN A 45 -10.39 -3.22 -18.92
CA ASN A 45 -10.03 -3.47 -17.52
C ASN A 45 -11.14 -3.10 -16.51
N GLU A 46 -12.28 -2.56 -16.97
CA GLU A 46 -13.37 -2.09 -16.09
C GLU A 46 -14.07 -3.19 -15.29
N HIS A 47 -13.86 -4.46 -15.61
CA HIS A 47 -14.35 -5.61 -14.84
C HIS A 47 -13.31 -6.13 -13.83
N LYS A 48 -12.11 -5.56 -13.82
CA LYS A 48 -11.02 -5.96 -12.94
C LYS A 48 -10.95 -5.07 -11.69
N SER A 49 -10.45 -5.66 -10.61
CA SER A 49 -10.11 -4.99 -9.35
C SER A 49 -8.74 -5.48 -8.86
N ILE A 50 -8.03 -4.61 -8.14
CA ILE A 50 -6.69 -4.87 -7.63
C ILE A 50 -6.77 -5.08 -6.12
N ILE A 51 -6.09 -6.11 -5.61
CA ILE A 51 -5.91 -6.35 -4.18
C ILE A 51 -4.40 -6.38 -3.88
N LEU A 52 -3.91 -5.48 -3.03
CA LEU A 52 -2.59 -5.65 -2.41
C LEU A 52 -2.74 -6.44 -1.12
N LEU A 53 -1.94 -7.49 -0.95
CA LEU A 53 -1.99 -8.38 0.21
C LEU A 53 -1.34 -7.80 1.49
N GLY A 54 -0.88 -6.56 1.45
CA GLY A 54 -0.09 -5.93 2.51
C GLY A 54 1.40 -5.91 2.15
N ASP A 55 2.24 -5.54 3.12
CA ASP A 55 3.69 -5.51 3.00
C ASP A 55 4.17 -4.75 1.75
N PHE A 56 3.53 -3.60 1.50
CA PHE A 56 3.84 -2.75 0.36
C PHE A 56 4.90 -1.68 0.67
N ILE A 57 5.22 -1.47 1.95
CA ILE A 57 6.31 -0.60 2.41
C ILE A 57 7.53 -1.40 2.93
N ASP A 58 8.55 -0.66 3.40
CA ASP A 58 9.86 -1.15 3.84
C ASP A 58 10.72 -1.88 2.79
N LYS A 59 12.00 -2.11 3.11
CA LYS A 59 13.01 -2.87 2.33
C LYS A 59 13.44 -2.25 0.99
N ALA A 60 12.95 -1.07 0.63
CA ALA A 60 13.42 -0.30 -0.51
C ALA A 60 14.12 1.01 -0.10
N SER A 61 14.72 1.70 -1.08
CA SER A 61 15.26 3.04 -0.88
C SER A 61 14.17 4.04 -0.50
N GLU A 62 14.50 5.10 0.23
CA GLU A 62 13.53 6.10 0.65
C GLU A 62 12.79 6.75 -0.53
N ALA A 63 13.48 6.94 -1.66
CA ALA A 63 12.87 7.47 -2.88
C ALA A 63 11.78 6.53 -3.41
N LYS A 64 12.06 5.22 -3.46
CA LYS A 64 11.11 4.21 -3.91
C LYS A 64 9.96 3.98 -2.93
N LEU A 65 10.23 4.07 -1.63
CA LEU A 65 9.18 4.04 -0.60
C LEU A 65 8.25 5.24 -0.67
N ALA A 66 8.81 6.45 -0.86
CA ALA A 66 8.00 7.66 -1.07
C ALA A 66 7.11 7.52 -2.31
N GLU A 67 7.70 7.10 -3.43
CA GLU A 67 6.97 6.86 -4.68
C GLU A 67 5.85 5.83 -4.50
N THR A 68 6.12 4.73 -3.79
CA THR A 68 5.14 3.67 -3.50
C THR A 68 3.96 4.19 -2.69
N ILE A 69 4.23 4.93 -1.61
CA ILE A 69 3.19 5.50 -0.75
C ILE A 69 2.34 6.51 -1.53
N GLU A 70 2.96 7.40 -2.31
CA GLU A 70 2.21 8.36 -3.12
C GLU A 70 1.37 7.67 -4.20
N PHE A 71 1.94 6.67 -4.88
CA PHE A 71 1.23 5.91 -5.91
C PHE A 71 0.01 5.18 -5.34
N ILE A 72 0.18 4.44 -4.23
CA ILE A 72 -0.92 3.71 -3.59
C ILE A 72 -1.98 4.70 -3.08
N TYR A 73 -1.58 5.78 -2.41
CA TYR A 73 -2.51 6.78 -1.89
C TYR A 73 -3.37 7.40 -3.00
N ASN A 74 -2.72 7.91 -4.04
CA ASN A 74 -3.41 8.58 -5.15
C ASN A 74 -4.34 7.61 -5.90
N ASN A 75 -3.87 6.40 -6.19
CA ASN A 75 -4.66 5.41 -6.91
C ASN A 75 -5.78 4.80 -6.06
N TYR A 76 -5.58 4.64 -4.76
CA TYR A 76 -6.66 4.21 -3.86
C TYR A 76 -7.82 5.20 -3.89
N HIS A 77 -7.53 6.50 -3.83
CA HIS A 77 -8.55 7.53 -3.93
C HIS A 77 -9.16 7.65 -5.33
N HIS A 78 -8.35 7.50 -6.38
CA HIS A 78 -8.81 7.59 -7.76
C HIS A 78 -9.72 6.41 -8.15
N LEU A 79 -9.29 5.17 -7.88
CA LEU A 79 -9.97 3.96 -8.33
C LEU A 79 -11.20 3.59 -7.49
N ASN A 80 -11.39 4.23 -6.34
CA ASN A 80 -12.52 3.96 -5.46
C ASN A 80 -13.60 5.07 -5.49
N GLN A 81 -13.58 5.94 -6.50
CA GLN A 81 -14.66 6.91 -6.73
C GLN A 81 -15.87 6.20 -7.35
N GLY A 82 -16.97 6.08 -6.60
CA GLY A 82 -18.20 5.44 -7.05
C GLY A 82 -18.21 3.92 -6.89
N ARG A 83 -17.31 3.19 -7.57
CA ARG A 83 -17.14 1.73 -7.43
C ARG A 83 -15.79 1.42 -6.79
N LYS A 84 -15.77 0.60 -5.74
CA LYS A 84 -14.51 0.14 -5.13
C LYS A 84 -13.79 -0.85 -6.05
N ARG A 85 -12.57 -0.52 -6.48
CA ARG A 85 -11.73 -1.31 -7.38
C ARG A 85 -10.33 -1.57 -6.85
N PHE A 86 -9.89 -0.82 -5.85
CA PHE A 86 -8.58 -1.00 -5.24
C PHE A 86 -8.73 -1.33 -3.75
N TYR A 87 -8.29 -2.53 -3.40
CA TYR A 87 -8.42 -3.13 -2.08
C TYR A 87 -7.05 -3.31 -1.46
N LEU A 88 -6.97 -3.05 -0.16
CA LEU A 88 -5.73 -3.12 0.60
C LEU A 88 -5.96 -4.05 1.80
N LEU A 89 -5.08 -5.03 1.96
CA LEU A 89 -4.96 -5.80 3.19
C LEU A 89 -3.86 -5.21 4.07
N LEU A 90 -4.06 -5.35 5.38
CA LEU A 90 -3.08 -4.94 6.37
C LEU A 90 -1.97 -6.00 6.47
N GLY A 91 -0.75 -5.62 6.12
CA GLY A 91 0.45 -6.42 6.36
C GLY A 91 1.09 -6.10 7.72
N ASN A 92 2.01 -6.96 8.15
CA ASN A 92 2.71 -6.77 9.42
C ASN A 92 3.70 -5.60 9.35
N HIS A 93 4.22 -5.27 8.16
CA HIS A 93 5.07 -4.10 7.97
C HIS A 93 4.28 -2.81 8.20
N GLU A 94 3.09 -2.67 7.59
CA GLU A 94 2.21 -1.52 7.83
C GLU A 94 1.82 -1.38 9.30
N GLU A 95 1.44 -2.49 9.96
CA GLU A 95 1.10 -2.49 11.39
C GLU A 95 2.26 -2.04 12.27
N MET A 96 3.47 -2.59 12.06
CA MET A 96 4.63 -2.20 12.86
C MET A 96 5.02 -0.73 12.64
N VAL A 97 5.01 -0.25 11.39
CA VAL A 97 5.31 1.15 11.09
C VAL A 97 4.28 2.08 11.70
N TYR A 98 2.99 1.76 11.61
CA TYR A 98 1.92 2.53 12.26
C TYR A 98 2.15 2.66 13.77
N ARG A 99 2.44 1.54 14.44
CA ARG A 99 2.69 1.51 15.90
C ARG A 99 3.86 2.39 16.28
N TYR A 100 4.97 2.37 15.54
CA TYR A 100 6.09 3.27 15.77
C TYR A 100 5.71 4.74 15.57
N ILE A 101 4.99 5.04 14.49
CA ILE A 101 4.58 6.42 14.15
C ILE A 101 3.60 7.00 15.16
N LYS A 102 2.71 6.18 15.71
CA LYS A 102 1.75 6.55 16.76
C LYS A 102 2.33 6.47 18.17
N LYS A 103 3.58 6.02 18.33
CA LYS A 103 4.23 5.80 19.62
C LYS A 103 3.38 4.90 20.52
N ASP A 104 2.93 3.77 19.97
CA ASP A 104 2.13 2.79 20.70
C ASP A 104 2.83 2.40 22.03
N PRO A 105 2.18 2.60 23.18
CA PRO A 105 2.77 2.37 24.50
C PRO A 105 3.08 0.89 24.78
N THR A 106 2.53 -0.03 23.99
CA THR A 106 2.80 -1.48 24.09
C THR A 106 4.13 -1.88 23.44
N LEU A 107 4.76 -0.99 22.67
CA LEU A 107 6.07 -1.25 22.07
C LEU A 107 7.15 -1.31 23.16
N LYS A 108 7.76 -2.49 23.30
CA LYS A 108 8.91 -2.68 24.18
C LYS A 108 10.16 -2.10 23.52
N ILE A 109 10.57 -0.92 23.96
CA ILE A 109 11.80 -0.27 23.48
C ILE A 109 13.00 -0.87 24.21
N THR A 110 13.78 -1.64 23.47
CA THR A 110 15.03 -2.27 23.89
C THR A 110 16.12 -1.96 22.86
N PRO A 111 17.42 -2.11 23.18
CA PRO A 111 18.47 -1.96 22.18
C PRO A 111 18.22 -2.83 20.92
N LYS A 112 17.72 -4.06 21.11
CA LYS A 112 17.40 -4.97 20.00
C LYS A 112 16.22 -4.49 19.16
N SER A 113 15.17 -3.93 19.77
CA SER A 113 14.03 -3.42 19.01
C SER A 113 14.37 -2.15 18.23
N ILE A 114 15.34 -1.36 18.70
CA ILE A 114 15.85 -0.19 17.96
C ILE A 114 16.63 -0.66 16.73
N GLU A 115 17.55 -1.62 16.90
CA GLU A 115 18.26 -2.24 15.77
C GLU A 115 17.29 -2.85 14.75
N ASN A 116 16.26 -3.56 15.23
CA ASN A 116 15.22 -4.13 14.36
C ASN A 116 14.41 -3.04 13.62
N LYS A 117 14.09 -1.92 14.28
CA LYS A 117 13.42 -0.77 13.65
C LYS A 117 14.23 -0.29 12.45
N GLU A 118 15.52 -0.05 12.65
CA GLU A 118 16.42 0.46 11.60
C GLU A 118 16.59 -0.54 10.45
N LYS A 119 16.63 -1.85 10.78
CA LYS A 119 16.87 -2.90 9.80
C LYS A 119 15.64 -3.27 8.96
N TYR A 120 14.46 -3.34 9.57
CA TYR A 120 13.26 -3.94 8.95
C TYR A 120 12.14 -2.95 8.67
N TYR A 121 12.14 -1.79 9.33
CA TYR A 121 11.04 -0.82 9.28
C TYR A 121 11.56 0.56 8.87
N ASN A 122 12.32 0.61 7.77
CA ASN A 122 12.98 1.83 7.31
C ASN A 122 12.01 2.91 6.83
N THR A 123 10.74 2.57 6.55
CA THR A 123 9.69 3.57 6.31
C THR A 123 9.44 4.46 7.52
N VAL A 124 9.68 4.00 8.77
CA VAL A 124 9.48 4.86 9.96
C VAL A 124 10.34 6.13 9.88
N ALA A 125 11.62 5.99 9.54
CA ALA A 125 12.54 7.13 9.42
C ALA A 125 12.11 8.10 8.31
N LEU A 126 11.59 7.59 7.20
CA LEU A 126 11.04 8.39 6.11
C LEU A 126 9.81 9.21 6.55
N LEU A 127 8.89 8.59 7.29
CA LEU A 127 7.65 9.25 7.73
C LEU A 127 7.89 10.25 8.88
N GLU A 128 8.90 10.01 9.73
CA GLU A 128 9.29 10.95 10.80
C GLU A 128 9.78 12.29 10.24
N LYS A 129 10.41 12.29 9.05
CA LYS A 129 10.94 13.51 8.40
C LYS A 129 10.03 14.11 7.32
N ASN A 130 9.01 13.38 6.84
CA ASN A 130 8.11 13.84 5.79
C ASN A 130 6.64 13.80 6.25
N ALA A 131 6.14 14.94 6.72
CA ALA A 131 4.79 15.07 7.24
C ALA A 131 3.68 14.76 6.21
N LYS A 132 3.89 15.11 4.93
CA LYS A 132 2.94 14.82 3.85
C LYS A 132 2.81 13.31 3.63
N LEU A 133 3.93 12.62 3.45
CA LEU A 133 3.93 11.16 3.28
C LEU A 133 3.38 10.44 4.51
N LYS A 134 3.66 10.96 5.71
CA LYS A 134 3.08 10.42 6.94
C LYS A 134 1.56 10.47 6.92
N THR A 135 0.97 11.59 6.49
CA THR A 135 -0.48 11.69 6.33
C THR A 135 -1.02 10.70 5.30
N TYR A 136 -0.35 10.56 4.15
CA TYR A 136 -0.75 9.61 3.11
C TYR A 136 -0.71 8.17 3.62
N PHE A 137 0.38 7.77 4.28
CA PHE A 137 0.51 6.46 4.89
C PHE A 137 -0.58 6.18 5.92
N LEU A 138 -0.89 7.13 6.81
CA LEU A 138 -1.94 6.95 7.80
C LEU A 138 -3.32 6.77 7.16
N ASN A 139 -3.62 7.51 6.09
CA ASN A 139 -4.86 7.34 5.34
C ASN A 139 -4.95 5.97 4.64
N ILE A 140 -3.84 5.50 4.06
CA ILE A 140 -3.75 4.14 3.48
C ILE A 140 -3.96 3.10 4.57
N TYR A 141 -3.29 3.25 5.72
CA TYR A 141 -3.39 2.33 6.85
C TYR A 141 -4.84 2.19 7.34
N ASP A 142 -5.53 3.32 7.54
CA ASP A 142 -6.92 3.33 8.00
C ASP A 142 -7.88 2.73 6.95
N ALA A 143 -7.47 2.66 5.69
CA ALA A 143 -8.21 2.03 4.59
C ALA A 143 -7.93 0.52 4.43
N CYS A 144 -6.89 -0.01 5.08
CA CYS A 144 -6.57 -1.43 5.02
C CYS A 144 -7.60 -2.26 5.80
N GLU A 145 -7.92 -3.43 5.26
CA GLU A 145 -8.73 -4.43 5.94
C GLU A 145 -7.84 -5.56 6.47
N VAL A 146 -8.26 -6.23 7.55
CA VAL A 146 -7.53 -7.40 8.06
C VAL A 146 -7.85 -8.68 7.28
N TRP A 147 -9.00 -8.72 6.60
CA TRP A 147 -9.40 -9.82 5.72
C TRP A 147 -10.48 -9.41 4.71
N TYR A 148 -10.46 -10.09 3.57
CA TYR A 148 -11.52 -10.09 2.57
C TYR A 148 -12.12 -11.49 2.42
N LYS A 149 -13.42 -11.58 2.14
CA LYS A 149 -14.11 -12.84 1.86
C LYS A 149 -14.68 -12.79 0.45
N TYR A 150 -14.29 -13.76 -0.37
CA TYR A 150 -14.91 -14.04 -1.66
C TYR A 150 -15.97 -15.14 -1.45
N THR A 151 -17.18 -14.94 -1.95
CA THR A 151 -18.34 -15.82 -1.66
C THR A 151 -19.02 -16.33 -2.91
#